data_AF-N6ZWI0-F1
#
_entry.id   AF-N6ZWI0-F1
#
_cell.length_a   1.000
_cell.length_b   1.000
_cell.length_c   1.000
_cell.angle_alpha   90.00
_cell.angle_beta   90.00
_cell.angle_gamma   90.00
#
_symmetry.space_group_name_H-M   'P 1'
#
loop_
_entity.id
_entity.type
_entity.pdbx_description
1 polymer ?
#
loop_
_entity_poly.entity_id
_entity_poly.type
_entity_poly.pdbx_seq_one_letter_code
_entity_poly.pdbx_strand_id
1 'polypeptide(L)'
;MLRTFLPLALGLCLSAVALAQARPPIPSVLLDHMNDLDQRCVAAGGRAGEGRFVVAQDFTGDGRLDYLLSEGDYNCVGRPGLFRQGGVGRVDIFVVDARNAARRVYSDQLIGYRVLAGKPAKVQIARQGTACGAGSNARTQCAAQLGWNGHGFGEAVAVSDPRTQPDAAPAAKAATPVTSAAAVATGSTPAPLAVPPEARPRFLAECRQTYVSRSADAARWADDQCVADWGKVTESAAATDALLAALPASAGEAVLLASLRQRLASVRWAAKPRSRELSASGRLGKLEVSVTGSPAAKTLAVNWMEVGTEPPYDLVGAMRVRGVALTEIACEEFGAGEWQRVFSGSAPGRAPFRLELAQRIAPFANSNSYYAATIDLTGRAPAPPASRSLCSNPSNLL
;
A
#
# COMPACT_ATOMS: atom_id res chain seq x y z
N MET A 1 77.38 30.31 19.13
CA MET A 1 76.09 30.81 19.67
C MET A 1 75.09 30.79 18.53
N LEU A 2 73.99 30.05 18.66
CA LEU A 2 73.09 29.75 17.54
C LEU A 2 71.88 30.69 17.55
N ARG A 3 71.47 31.20 16.37
CA ARG A 3 70.26 32.02 16.21
C ARG A 3 69.09 31.18 15.69
N THR A 4 67.89 31.62 16.05
CA THR A 4 66.59 31.01 15.73
C THR A 4 66.31 30.92 14.23
N PHE A 5 65.70 29.81 13.81
CA PHE A 5 64.75 29.77 12.69
C PHE A 5 63.60 28.81 13.00
N LEU A 6 62.40 29.20 12.58
CA LEU A 6 61.14 28.47 12.79
C LEU A 6 60.71 27.84 11.45
N PRO A 7 60.34 26.55 11.41
CA PRO A 7 59.61 25.98 10.27
C PRO A 7 58.09 26.11 10.49
N LEU A 8 57.37 26.69 9.53
CA LEU A 8 55.91 26.58 9.47
C LEU A 8 55.54 25.14 9.03
N ALA A 9 54.68 24.48 9.80
CA ALA A 9 54.06 23.23 9.37
C ALA A 9 52.82 23.53 8.50
N LEU A 10 52.95 23.41 7.17
CA LEU A 10 51.79 23.43 6.28
C LEU A 10 51.03 22.10 6.38
N GLY A 11 49.93 22.09 7.14
CA GLY A 11 49.01 20.96 7.16
C GLY A 11 48.16 20.90 5.90
N LEU A 12 48.49 20.02 4.96
CA LEU A 12 47.58 19.71 3.84
C LEU A 12 46.38 18.92 4.36
N CYS A 13 45.25 19.60 4.57
CA CYS A 13 43.96 18.96 4.71
C CYS A 13 43.56 18.32 3.37
N LEU A 14 43.87 17.04 3.19
CA LEU A 14 43.33 16.21 2.11
C LEU A 14 41.82 16.01 2.31
N SER A 15 41.03 16.95 1.79
CA SER A 15 39.57 16.81 1.70
C SER A 15 39.25 15.59 0.83
N ALA A 16 38.81 14.51 1.47
CA ALA A 16 38.37 13.30 0.79
C ALA A 16 37.10 13.60 -0.04
N VAL A 17 37.28 13.94 -1.30
CA VAL A 17 36.18 14.09 -2.26
C VAL A 17 35.53 12.72 -2.42
N ALA A 18 34.36 12.55 -1.79
CA ALA A 18 33.51 11.40 -2.02
C ALA A 18 32.97 11.46 -3.46
N LEU A 19 33.75 10.92 -4.40
CA LEU A 19 33.34 10.75 -5.78
C LEU A 19 32.07 9.89 -5.79
N ALA A 20 30.93 10.54 -6.01
CA ALA A 20 29.66 9.86 -6.24
C ALA A 20 29.83 8.98 -7.48
N GLN A 21 30.03 7.67 -7.26
CA GLN A 21 30.22 6.73 -8.35
C GLN A 21 28.99 6.80 -9.26
N ALA A 22 29.21 7.21 -10.52
CA ALA A 22 28.17 7.21 -11.52
C ALA A 22 27.59 5.79 -11.57
N ARG A 23 26.26 5.66 -11.44
CA ARG A 23 25.60 4.37 -11.54
C ARG A 23 25.99 3.75 -12.88
N PRO A 24 26.39 2.46 -12.92
CA PRO A 24 26.72 1.82 -14.17
C PRO A 24 25.54 1.92 -15.15
N PRO A 25 25.79 2.14 -16.45
CA PRO A 25 24.71 2.29 -17.43
C PRO A 25 23.86 1.03 -17.49
N ILE A 26 22.57 1.20 -17.82
CA ILE A 26 21.66 0.06 -18.00
C ILE A 26 22.26 -0.89 -19.06
N PRO A 27 22.42 -2.20 -18.78
CA PRO A 27 22.96 -3.16 -19.75
C PRO A 27 22.13 -3.19 -21.04
N SER A 28 22.80 -3.29 -22.20
CA SER A 28 22.14 -3.12 -23.51
C SER A 28 20.95 -4.06 -23.71
N VAL A 29 21.06 -5.34 -23.36
CA VAL A 29 19.97 -6.32 -23.48
C VAL A 29 18.70 -5.94 -22.70
N LEU A 30 18.83 -5.18 -21.61
CA LEU A 30 17.68 -4.66 -20.85
C LEU A 30 17.07 -3.44 -21.56
N LEU A 31 17.92 -2.55 -22.09
CA LEU A 31 17.48 -1.40 -22.89
C LEU A 31 16.79 -1.85 -24.19
N ASP A 32 17.32 -2.87 -24.87
CA ASP A 32 16.71 -3.47 -26.06
C ASP A 32 15.33 -4.08 -25.76
N HIS A 33 15.18 -4.72 -24.59
CA HIS A 33 13.89 -5.24 -24.11
C HIS A 33 12.91 -4.10 -23.80
N MET A 34 13.36 -3.02 -23.16
CA MET A 34 12.55 -1.81 -22.92
C MET A 34 12.09 -1.19 -24.25
N ASN A 35 12.99 -1.04 -25.22
CA ASN A 35 12.67 -0.52 -26.55
C ASN A 35 11.66 -1.40 -27.32
N ASP A 36 11.72 -2.74 -27.17
CA ASP A 36 10.74 -3.66 -27.75
C ASP A 36 9.35 -3.55 -27.08
N LEU A 37 9.28 -3.28 -25.78
CA LEU A 37 8.02 -2.95 -25.10
C LEU A 37 7.42 -1.63 -25.59
N ASP A 38 8.24 -0.59 -25.74
CA ASP A 38 7.85 0.69 -26.34
C ASP A 38 7.29 0.49 -27.76
N GLN A 39 8.00 -0.26 -28.60
CA GLN A 39 7.58 -0.57 -29.98
C GLN A 39 6.29 -1.39 -30.03
N ARG A 40 6.17 -2.45 -29.23
CA ARG A 40 4.93 -3.26 -29.13
C ARG A 40 3.75 -2.41 -28.64
N CYS A 41 3.98 -1.48 -27.72
CA CYS A 41 2.97 -0.55 -27.22
C CYS A 41 2.51 0.45 -28.30
N VAL A 42 3.45 1.06 -29.02
CA VAL A 42 3.15 2.01 -30.12
C VAL A 42 2.47 1.30 -31.30
N ALA A 43 2.90 0.09 -31.66
CA ALA A 43 2.27 -0.72 -32.69
C ALA A 43 0.81 -1.11 -32.35
N ALA A 44 0.49 -1.27 -31.06
CA ALA A 44 -0.88 -1.43 -30.60
C ALA A 44 -1.70 -0.11 -30.62
N GLY A 45 -1.09 1.04 -30.90
CA GLY A 45 -1.72 2.36 -30.83
C GLY A 45 -1.77 2.96 -29.41
N GLY A 46 -0.93 2.47 -28.50
CA GLY A 46 -0.67 3.09 -27.20
C GLY A 46 0.54 4.03 -27.25
N ARG A 47 0.99 4.49 -26.08
CA ARG A 47 2.27 5.21 -25.88
C ARG A 47 2.98 4.65 -24.65
N ALA A 48 4.31 4.71 -24.64
CA ALA A 48 5.10 4.46 -23.45
C ALA A 48 4.68 5.40 -22.31
N GLY A 49 4.48 4.84 -21.13
CA GLY A 49 4.04 5.55 -19.93
C GLY A 49 5.06 5.44 -18.80
N GLU A 50 5.01 6.41 -17.89
CA GLU A 50 5.83 6.37 -16.68
C GLU A 50 5.37 5.21 -15.76
N GLY A 51 6.33 4.45 -15.24
CA GLY A 51 6.07 3.31 -14.35
C GLY A 51 7.34 2.57 -13.96
N ARG A 52 7.33 1.89 -12.81
CA ARG A 52 8.45 1.06 -12.33
C ARG A 52 8.28 -0.41 -12.72
N PHE A 53 8.45 -0.69 -14.01
CA PHE A 53 8.44 -2.04 -14.57
C PHE A 53 9.82 -2.73 -14.57
N VAL A 54 10.87 -2.01 -14.14
CA VAL A 54 12.23 -2.52 -13.92
C VAL A 54 12.66 -2.27 -12.47
N VAL A 55 13.21 -3.30 -11.82
CA VAL A 55 13.74 -3.26 -10.45
C VAL A 55 15.22 -3.67 -10.47
N ALA A 56 16.10 -2.78 -10.02
CA ALA A 56 17.54 -3.05 -9.90
C ALA A 56 17.91 -3.31 -8.42
N GLN A 57 18.47 -4.49 -8.13
CA GLN A 57 18.89 -4.94 -6.79
C GLN A 57 20.00 -6.00 -6.91
N ASP A 58 20.74 -6.24 -5.83
CA ASP A 58 21.60 -7.42 -5.71
C ASP A 58 20.74 -8.67 -5.44
N PHE A 59 20.53 -9.54 -6.43
CA PHE A 59 19.76 -10.79 -6.31
C PHE A 59 20.66 -12.02 -6.14
N THR A 60 21.91 -11.98 -6.64
CA THR A 60 22.85 -13.10 -6.55
C THR A 60 23.67 -13.13 -5.25
N GLY A 61 23.96 -11.97 -4.66
CA GLY A 61 24.76 -11.78 -3.46
C GLY A 61 26.21 -11.34 -3.72
N ASP A 62 26.54 -10.93 -4.95
CA ASP A 62 27.90 -10.52 -5.33
C ASP A 62 28.18 -9.00 -5.17
N GLY A 63 27.16 -8.23 -4.77
CA GLY A 63 27.24 -6.78 -4.58
C GLY A 63 27.03 -5.93 -5.84
N ARG A 64 26.64 -6.54 -6.98
CA ARG A 64 26.26 -5.82 -8.21
C ARG A 64 24.76 -5.52 -8.25
N LEU A 65 24.35 -4.77 -9.27
CA LEU A 65 22.93 -4.59 -9.60
C LEU A 65 22.54 -5.61 -10.67
N ASP A 66 21.81 -6.63 -10.24
CA ASP A 66 20.99 -7.47 -11.09
C ASP A 66 19.66 -6.73 -11.39
N TYR A 67 18.94 -7.16 -12.42
CA TYR A 67 17.73 -6.48 -12.90
C TYR A 67 16.58 -7.45 -13.08
N LEU A 68 15.41 -7.13 -12.51
CA LEU A 68 14.14 -7.80 -12.78
C LEU A 68 13.29 -6.87 -13.67
N LEU A 69 12.77 -7.39 -14.77
CA LEU A 69 11.86 -6.70 -15.68
C LEU A 69 10.51 -7.42 -15.72
N SER A 70 9.43 -6.66 -15.57
CA SER A 70 8.04 -7.15 -15.65
C SER A 70 7.32 -6.52 -16.84
N GLU A 71 6.94 -7.32 -17.83
CA GLU A 71 6.05 -6.83 -18.89
C GLU A 71 4.63 -6.60 -18.37
N GLY A 72 4.20 -7.40 -17.39
CA GLY A 72 2.86 -7.31 -16.79
C GLY A 72 2.60 -6.02 -16.02
N ASP A 73 3.64 -5.23 -15.75
CA ASP A 73 3.60 -3.92 -15.06
C ASP A 73 4.10 -2.77 -15.95
N TYR A 74 4.43 -3.03 -17.21
CA TYR A 74 4.76 -1.98 -18.18
C TYR A 74 3.51 -1.16 -18.50
N ASN A 75 3.61 0.16 -18.33
CA ASN A 75 2.51 1.10 -18.51
C ASN A 75 2.33 1.49 -19.99
N CYS A 76 1.53 0.73 -20.75
CA CYS A 76 1.13 1.12 -22.10
C CYS A 76 -0.09 2.05 -22.06
N VAL A 77 0.13 3.36 -22.11
CA VAL A 77 -0.90 4.39 -22.02
C VAL A 77 -1.86 4.28 -23.22
N GLY A 78 -3.16 4.18 -22.95
CA GLY A 78 -4.19 3.95 -23.95
C GLY A 78 -4.44 2.47 -24.29
N ARG A 79 -3.60 1.54 -23.82
CA ARG A 79 -3.80 0.09 -23.93
C ARG A 79 -3.50 -0.62 -22.58
N PRO A 80 -4.29 -0.34 -21.53
CA PRO A 80 -4.12 -1.01 -20.24
C PRO A 80 -4.22 -2.53 -20.39
N GLY A 81 -3.32 -3.26 -19.73
CA GLY A 81 -3.30 -4.72 -19.77
C GLY A 81 -2.75 -5.36 -21.05
N LEU A 82 -2.23 -4.60 -22.02
CA LEU A 82 -1.68 -5.11 -23.29
C LEU A 82 -0.72 -6.29 -23.12
N PHE A 83 0.15 -6.20 -22.11
CA PHE A 83 1.19 -7.18 -21.78
C PHE A 83 0.81 -8.14 -20.64
N ARG A 84 -0.46 -8.13 -20.21
CA ARG A 84 -1.00 -8.95 -19.11
C ARG A 84 -2.14 -9.86 -19.57
N GLN A 85 -1.99 -10.47 -20.75
CA GLN A 85 -3.03 -11.29 -21.37
C GLN A 85 -3.38 -12.52 -20.51
N GLY A 86 -4.68 -12.79 -20.32
CA GLY A 86 -5.15 -13.86 -19.44
C GLY A 86 -4.82 -13.65 -17.95
N GLY A 87 -4.34 -12.47 -17.56
CA GLY A 87 -3.92 -12.17 -16.18
C GLY A 87 -2.47 -12.56 -15.85
N VAL A 88 -1.71 -13.10 -16.81
CA VAL A 88 -0.26 -13.35 -16.69
C VAL A 88 0.55 -12.32 -17.48
N GLY A 89 1.75 -11.99 -17.00
CA GLY A 89 2.75 -11.21 -17.73
C GLY A 89 4.12 -11.86 -17.63
N ARG A 90 4.97 -11.61 -18.63
CA ARG A 90 6.37 -12.10 -18.61
C ARG A 90 7.16 -11.37 -17.53
N VAL A 91 7.88 -12.13 -16.71
CA VAL A 91 8.86 -11.60 -15.76
C VAL A 91 10.22 -12.27 -16.03
N ASP A 92 11.22 -11.43 -16.28
CA ASP A 92 12.58 -11.83 -16.60
C ASP A 92 13.54 -11.32 -15.51
N ILE A 93 14.54 -12.13 -15.14
CA ILE A 93 15.66 -11.66 -14.29
C ILE A 93 16.95 -11.76 -15.09
N PHE A 94 17.73 -10.70 -15.04
CA PHE A 94 19.02 -10.52 -15.69
C PHE A 94 20.11 -10.36 -14.63
N VAL A 95 21.16 -11.17 -14.71
CA VAL A 95 22.33 -11.10 -13.83
C VAL A 95 23.51 -10.48 -14.57
N VAL A 96 24.24 -9.60 -13.89
CA VAL A 96 25.23 -8.71 -14.52
C VAL A 96 26.66 -9.06 -14.11
N ASP A 97 27.55 -9.21 -15.11
CA ASP A 97 28.94 -9.57 -14.87
C ASP A 97 29.83 -8.36 -14.49
N ALA A 98 31.12 -8.63 -14.27
CA ALA A 98 32.11 -7.62 -13.94
C ALA A 98 32.42 -6.61 -15.06
N ARG A 99 31.88 -6.81 -16.27
CA ARG A 99 32.02 -5.96 -17.46
C ARG A 99 30.72 -5.21 -17.80
N ASN A 100 29.71 -5.28 -16.93
CA ASN A 100 28.35 -4.77 -17.15
C ASN A 100 27.59 -5.48 -18.30
N ALA A 101 28.03 -6.69 -18.69
CA ALA A 101 27.28 -7.54 -19.59
C ALA A 101 26.21 -8.31 -18.79
N ALA A 102 24.95 -8.11 -19.12
CA ALA A 102 23.84 -8.81 -18.49
C ALA A 102 23.41 -10.03 -19.30
N ARG A 103 23.04 -11.11 -18.60
CA ARG A 103 22.42 -12.30 -19.20
C ARG A 103 21.10 -12.60 -18.53
N ARG A 104 20.06 -12.91 -19.31
CA ARG A 104 18.79 -13.41 -18.75
C ARG A 104 19.01 -14.79 -18.13
N VAL A 105 18.68 -14.93 -16.85
CA VAL A 105 18.88 -16.14 -16.02
C VAL A 105 17.58 -16.77 -15.56
N TYR A 106 16.47 -16.09 -15.79
CA TYR A 106 15.11 -16.50 -15.48
C TYR A 106 14.16 -15.79 -16.46
N SER A 107 13.11 -16.48 -16.91
CA SER A 107 12.07 -15.97 -17.79
C SER A 107 10.84 -16.84 -17.62
N ASP A 108 9.70 -16.27 -17.26
CA ASP A 108 8.52 -17.04 -16.85
C ASP A 108 7.24 -16.23 -17.08
N GLN A 109 6.09 -16.91 -17.17
CA GLN A 109 4.77 -16.29 -17.28
C GLN A 109 4.10 -16.30 -15.92
N LEU A 110 4.26 -15.20 -15.20
CA LEU A 110 3.78 -15.05 -13.84
C LEU A 110 2.44 -14.32 -13.83
N ILE A 111 1.55 -14.71 -12.91
CA ILE A 111 0.46 -13.83 -12.48
C ILE A 111 1.03 -12.62 -11.72
N GLY A 112 2.20 -12.80 -11.09
CA GLY A 112 3.11 -11.72 -10.68
C GLY A 112 4.16 -12.17 -9.67
N TYR A 113 4.81 -11.21 -9.02
CA TYR A 113 6.00 -11.41 -8.19
C TYR A 113 6.05 -10.42 -7.02
N ARG A 114 7.01 -10.64 -6.11
CA ARG A 114 7.37 -9.72 -5.02
C ARG A 114 8.89 -9.73 -4.81
N VAL A 115 9.49 -8.56 -4.68
CA VAL A 115 10.89 -8.42 -4.25
C VAL A 115 10.92 -8.12 -2.74
N LEU A 116 11.67 -8.92 -1.98
CA LEU A 116 11.90 -8.74 -0.55
C LEU A 116 13.28 -8.10 -0.31
N ALA A 117 13.31 -7.08 0.53
CA ALA A 117 14.55 -6.45 0.98
C ALA A 117 15.43 -7.45 1.75
N GLY A 118 16.72 -7.48 1.42
CA GLY A 118 17.70 -8.40 2.00
C GLY A 118 19.07 -8.20 1.37
N LYS A 119 20.03 -9.05 1.75
CA LYS A 119 21.35 -9.15 1.10
C LYS A 119 21.73 -10.63 0.90
N PRO A 120 21.61 -11.18 -0.32
CA PRO A 120 20.90 -10.61 -1.47
C PRO A 120 19.41 -10.42 -1.21
N ALA A 121 18.77 -9.56 -2.00
CA ALA A 121 17.32 -9.46 -2.09
C ALA A 121 16.72 -10.79 -2.58
N LYS A 122 15.49 -11.09 -2.17
CA LYS A 122 14.81 -12.35 -2.56
C LYS A 122 13.62 -12.06 -3.46
N VAL A 123 13.42 -12.89 -4.47
CA VAL A 123 12.25 -12.81 -5.37
C VAL A 123 11.29 -13.92 -5.01
N GLN A 124 10.04 -13.58 -4.74
CA GLN A 124 8.93 -14.53 -4.67
C GLN A 124 8.09 -14.39 -5.95
N ILE A 125 7.65 -15.51 -6.49
CA ILE A 125 6.89 -15.61 -7.74
C ILE A 125 5.57 -16.33 -7.49
N ALA A 126 4.57 -16.07 -8.33
CA ALA A 126 3.31 -16.81 -8.33
C ALA A 126 2.90 -17.19 -9.76
N ARG A 127 2.31 -18.38 -9.92
CA ARG A 127 1.83 -18.91 -11.20
C ARG A 127 0.43 -19.52 -11.08
N GLN A 128 -0.19 -19.78 -12.23
CA GLN A 128 -1.50 -20.42 -12.36
C GLN A 128 -1.49 -21.53 -13.42
N GLY A 129 -2.40 -22.50 -13.26
CA GLY A 129 -2.65 -23.53 -14.26
C GLY A 129 -1.56 -24.59 -14.31
N THR A 130 -1.27 -25.09 -15.52
CA THR A 130 -0.24 -26.11 -15.76
C THR A 130 1.17 -25.67 -15.34
N ALA A 131 1.42 -24.36 -15.22
CA ALA A 131 2.68 -23.81 -14.72
C ALA A 131 2.94 -24.09 -13.22
N CYS A 132 1.96 -24.67 -12.51
CA CYS A 132 2.13 -25.22 -11.15
C CYS A 132 2.48 -26.72 -11.12
N GLY A 133 2.78 -27.33 -12.28
CA GLY A 133 3.23 -28.71 -12.37
C GLY A 133 2.12 -29.76 -12.46
N ALA A 134 2.50 -31.03 -12.42
CA ALA A 134 1.61 -32.17 -12.66
C ALA A 134 0.42 -32.21 -11.68
N GLY A 135 -0.76 -32.55 -12.18
CA GLY A 135 -2.01 -32.54 -11.39
C GLY A 135 -2.69 -31.17 -11.25
N SER A 136 -2.06 -30.09 -11.71
CA SER A 136 -2.65 -28.74 -11.68
C SER A 136 -3.77 -28.58 -12.71
N ASN A 137 -4.87 -27.94 -12.31
CA ASN A 137 -5.97 -27.53 -13.19
C ASN A 137 -5.92 -26.01 -13.45
N ALA A 138 -6.76 -25.49 -14.35
CA ALA A 138 -6.76 -24.08 -14.75
C ALA A 138 -7.00 -23.05 -13.62
N ARG A 139 -7.48 -23.48 -12.44
CA ARG A 139 -7.63 -22.66 -11.23
C ARG A 139 -6.59 -22.96 -10.14
N THR A 140 -5.76 -24.00 -10.30
CA THR A 140 -4.64 -24.26 -9.39
C THR A 140 -3.67 -23.10 -9.47
N GLN A 141 -3.15 -22.68 -8.31
CA GLN A 141 -2.10 -21.70 -8.19
C GLN A 141 -1.05 -22.14 -7.16
N CYS A 142 0.14 -21.56 -7.31
CA CYS A 142 1.33 -21.89 -6.55
C CYS A 142 2.20 -20.65 -6.41
N ALA A 143 2.94 -20.56 -5.30
CA ALA A 143 3.92 -19.51 -5.07
C ALA A 143 5.23 -20.10 -4.54
N ALA A 144 6.35 -19.61 -5.06
CA ALA A 144 7.69 -20.08 -4.74
C ALA A 144 8.63 -18.90 -4.50
N GLN A 145 9.61 -19.09 -3.63
CA GLN A 145 10.75 -18.19 -3.52
C GLN A 145 11.87 -18.70 -4.41
N LEU A 146 12.36 -17.82 -5.29
CA LEU A 146 13.51 -18.10 -6.14
C LEU A 146 14.80 -18.06 -5.32
N GLY A 147 15.66 -19.06 -5.54
CA GLY A 147 17.03 -19.12 -5.05
C GLY A 147 18.03 -19.10 -6.19
N TRP A 148 19.10 -18.32 -6.00
CA TRP A 148 20.26 -18.34 -6.90
C TRP A 148 21.07 -19.62 -6.69
N ASN A 149 21.41 -20.31 -7.78
CA ASN A 149 22.19 -21.56 -7.75
C ASN A 149 23.59 -21.45 -8.39
N GLY A 150 24.07 -20.22 -8.57
CA GLY A 150 25.35 -19.91 -9.25
C GLY A 150 25.25 -19.78 -10.77
N HIS A 151 24.21 -20.33 -11.42
CA HIS A 151 24.04 -20.22 -12.88
C HIS A 151 22.67 -19.66 -13.31
N GLY A 152 21.61 -19.90 -12.54
CA GLY A 152 20.25 -19.43 -12.77
C GLY A 152 19.44 -19.27 -11.47
N PHE A 153 18.18 -18.85 -11.59
CA PHE A 153 17.22 -18.89 -10.49
C PHE A 153 16.28 -20.09 -10.65
N GLY A 154 16.17 -20.89 -9.58
CA GLY A 154 15.21 -21.98 -9.46
C GLY A 154 14.39 -21.85 -8.18
N GLU A 155 13.36 -22.68 -8.01
CA GLU A 155 12.54 -22.67 -6.80
C GLU A 155 13.31 -23.25 -5.61
N ALA A 156 13.41 -22.49 -4.51
CA ALA A 156 14.16 -22.87 -3.31
C ALA A 156 13.25 -23.13 -2.09
N VAL A 157 12.09 -22.47 -2.01
CA VAL A 157 11.10 -22.66 -0.94
C VAL A 157 9.69 -22.49 -1.52
N ALA A 158 8.79 -23.43 -1.27
CA ALA A 158 7.36 -23.25 -1.54
C ALA A 158 6.76 -22.28 -0.50
N VAL A 159 6.21 -21.15 -0.94
CA VAL A 159 5.64 -20.11 -0.07
C VAL A 159 4.25 -20.51 0.45
N SER A 160 3.70 -21.62 -0.04
CA SER A 160 2.40 -22.18 0.32
C SER A 160 2.36 -23.00 1.62
N ASP A 161 3.49 -23.23 2.31
CA ASP A 161 3.52 -24.02 3.56
C ASP A 161 3.37 -23.11 4.81
N PRO A 162 2.34 -23.31 5.67
CA PRO A 162 2.15 -22.54 6.90
C PRO A 162 3.29 -22.64 7.92
N ARG A 163 4.26 -23.55 7.75
CA ARG A 163 5.35 -23.81 8.71
C ARG A 163 6.61 -22.97 8.48
N THR A 164 6.62 -22.08 7.49
CA THR A 164 7.85 -21.38 7.04
C THR A 164 7.83 -19.86 7.24
N GLN A 165 7.04 -19.35 8.19
CA GLN A 165 7.23 -17.97 8.70
C GLN A 165 8.36 -17.95 9.76
N PRO A 166 9.42 -17.14 9.58
CA PRO A 166 10.33 -16.80 10.67
C PRO A 166 9.62 -15.93 11.72
N ASP A 167 10.02 -16.03 12.98
CA ASP A 167 9.37 -15.34 14.09
C ASP A 167 9.29 -13.81 13.92
N ALA A 168 8.14 -13.25 14.30
CA ALA A 168 7.96 -11.81 14.37
C ALA A 168 8.85 -11.20 15.46
N ALA A 169 9.59 -10.13 15.13
CA ALA A 169 10.48 -9.45 16.06
C ALA A 169 9.74 -8.98 17.33
N PRO A 170 10.36 -9.07 18.52
CA PRO A 170 9.65 -8.97 19.78
C PRO A 170 9.11 -7.56 20.07
N ALA A 171 7.87 -7.51 20.57
CA ALA A 171 7.24 -6.26 21.00
C ALA A 171 8.01 -5.59 22.15
N ALA A 172 8.17 -4.25 22.06
CA ALA A 172 8.79 -3.46 23.10
C ALA A 172 7.99 -3.53 24.42
N LYS A 173 8.71 -3.59 25.56
CA LYS A 173 8.10 -3.81 26.88
C LYS A 173 7.21 -2.66 27.32
N ALA A 174 6.13 -3.00 28.02
CA ALA A 174 5.16 -2.05 28.56
C ALA A 174 5.76 -1.17 29.68
N ALA A 175 5.32 0.09 29.74
CA ALA A 175 5.42 0.93 30.93
C ALA A 175 4.22 0.67 31.86
N THR A 176 4.45 0.73 33.17
CA THR A 176 3.42 0.49 34.20
C THR A 176 2.41 1.63 34.32
N PRO A 177 1.17 1.37 34.76
CA PRO A 177 0.11 2.37 34.81
C PRO A 177 0.27 3.33 36.00
N VAL A 178 0.10 4.63 35.75
CA VAL A 178 -0.20 5.61 36.80
C VAL A 178 -1.73 5.72 36.90
N THR A 179 -2.28 5.33 38.05
CA THR A 179 -3.73 5.36 38.28
C THR A 179 -4.21 6.78 38.53
N SER A 180 -5.10 7.28 37.66
CA SER A 180 -5.87 8.51 37.91
C SER A 180 -7.32 8.27 37.51
N ALA A 181 -8.23 8.31 38.48
CA ALA A 181 -9.65 8.08 38.26
C ALA A 181 -10.32 9.34 37.68
N ALA A 182 -10.39 9.42 36.36
CA ALA A 182 -11.24 10.41 35.69
C ALA A 182 -12.72 10.01 35.80
N ALA A 183 -13.59 10.98 36.07
CA ALA A 183 -15.03 10.74 36.23
C ALA A 183 -15.66 10.23 34.92
N VAL A 184 -16.62 9.31 35.03
CA VAL A 184 -17.33 8.73 33.88
C VAL A 184 -18.34 9.72 33.34
N ALA A 185 -17.93 10.55 32.39
CA ALA A 185 -18.85 11.30 31.54
C ALA A 185 -19.63 10.32 30.65
N THR A 186 -20.96 10.35 30.69
CA THR A 186 -21.82 9.62 29.75
C THR A 186 -21.76 10.31 28.39
N GLY A 187 -20.74 9.96 27.60
CA GLY A 187 -20.38 10.62 26.35
C GLY A 187 -21.54 10.73 25.37
N SER A 188 -21.95 11.97 25.07
CA SER A 188 -22.99 12.29 24.10
C SER A 188 -22.64 11.75 22.72
N THR A 189 -23.57 11.03 22.09
CA THR A 189 -23.39 10.53 20.72
C THR A 189 -23.30 11.70 19.73
N PRO A 190 -22.22 11.85 18.95
CA PRO A 190 -22.10 12.92 17.96
C PRO A 190 -23.19 12.82 16.88
N ALA A 191 -23.77 13.96 16.49
CA ALA A 191 -24.78 14.01 15.45
C ALA A 191 -24.26 13.44 14.11
N PRO A 192 -25.07 12.72 13.31
CA PRO A 192 -24.67 12.21 12.00
C PRO A 192 -24.20 13.33 11.07
N LEU A 193 -23.18 13.05 10.25
CA LEU A 193 -22.70 13.99 9.22
C LEU A 193 -23.29 13.58 7.87
N ALA A 194 -24.23 14.38 7.38
CA ALA A 194 -24.87 14.15 6.09
C ALA A 194 -23.95 14.52 4.92
N VAL A 195 -24.12 13.86 3.78
CA VAL A 195 -23.56 14.29 2.49
C VAL A 195 -24.48 15.38 1.92
N PRO A 196 -24.00 16.62 1.68
CA PRO A 196 -24.84 17.68 1.16
C PRO A 196 -25.09 17.49 -0.36
N PRO A 197 -26.22 17.97 -0.92
CA PRO A 197 -26.64 17.60 -2.28
C PRO A 197 -25.64 17.96 -3.39
N GLU A 198 -24.87 19.03 -3.21
CA GLU A 198 -23.88 19.52 -4.17
C GLU A 198 -22.50 18.85 -4.04
N ALA A 199 -22.31 17.93 -3.08
CA ALA A 199 -21.06 17.18 -2.95
C ALA A 199 -20.75 16.32 -4.18
N ARG A 200 -21.75 15.71 -4.83
CA ARG A 200 -21.56 14.91 -6.04
C ARG A 200 -21.09 15.74 -7.25
N PRO A 201 -21.78 16.82 -7.67
CA PRO A 201 -21.29 17.65 -8.78
C PRO A 201 -19.94 18.32 -8.47
N ARG A 202 -19.68 18.71 -7.20
CA ARG A 202 -18.37 19.21 -6.75
C ARG A 202 -17.26 18.16 -6.98
N PHE A 203 -17.43 16.95 -6.43
CA PHE A 203 -16.48 15.85 -6.58
C PHE A 203 -16.19 15.52 -8.05
N LEU A 204 -17.21 15.44 -8.91
CA LEU A 204 -17.02 15.12 -10.33
C LEU A 204 -16.20 16.20 -11.06
N ALA A 205 -16.40 17.47 -10.73
CA ALA A 205 -15.62 18.58 -11.30
C ALA A 205 -14.14 18.56 -10.82
N GLU A 206 -13.93 18.42 -9.52
CA GLU A 206 -12.59 18.33 -8.91
C GLU A 206 -11.81 17.08 -9.41
N CYS A 207 -12.52 15.97 -9.60
CA CYS A 207 -12.01 14.73 -10.19
C CYS A 207 -11.56 14.93 -11.64
N ARG A 208 -12.42 15.48 -12.50
CA ARG A 208 -12.07 15.78 -13.89
C ARG A 208 -10.87 16.71 -13.97
N GLN A 209 -10.86 17.78 -13.17
CA GLN A 209 -9.72 18.71 -13.11
C GLN A 209 -8.43 18.01 -12.69
N THR A 210 -8.49 17.11 -11.73
CA THR A 210 -7.32 16.35 -11.23
C THR A 210 -6.75 15.40 -12.28
N TYR A 211 -7.58 14.73 -13.08
CA TYR A 211 -7.11 13.89 -14.19
C TYR A 211 -6.59 14.73 -15.38
N VAL A 212 -7.34 15.76 -15.79
CA VAL A 212 -6.98 16.61 -16.96
C VAL A 212 -5.71 17.44 -16.71
N SER A 213 -5.47 17.89 -15.47
CA SER A 213 -4.23 18.61 -15.11
C SER A 213 -2.96 17.76 -15.20
N ARG A 214 -3.08 16.42 -15.20
CA ARG A 214 -1.97 15.46 -15.37
C ARG A 214 -1.79 15.02 -16.82
N SER A 215 -2.88 14.99 -17.59
CA SER A 215 -2.84 14.69 -19.02
C SER A 215 -4.06 15.28 -19.72
N ALA A 216 -3.83 16.10 -20.74
CA ALA A 216 -4.91 16.67 -21.56
C ALA A 216 -5.75 15.57 -22.25
N ASP A 217 -5.15 14.41 -22.54
CA ASP A 217 -5.86 13.25 -23.10
C ASP A 217 -6.87 12.62 -22.12
N ALA A 218 -6.75 12.88 -20.82
CA ALA A 218 -7.72 12.41 -19.84
C ALA A 218 -9.11 13.02 -20.02
N ALA A 219 -9.23 14.16 -20.70
CA ALA A 219 -10.50 14.81 -21.01
C ALA A 219 -11.49 13.93 -21.83
N ARG A 220 -10.99 12.82 -22.39
CA ARG A 220 -11.76 11.83 -23.19
C ARG A 220 -12.38 10.68 -22.36
N TRP A 221 -11.93 10.46 -21.11
CA TRP A 221 -12.36 9.33 -20.27
C TRP A 221 -12.54 9.67 -18.79
N ALA A 222 -12.10 10.85 -18.35
CA ALA A 222 -12.14 11.24 -16.95
C ALA A 222 -13.57 11.22 -16.37
N ASP A 223 -14.59 11.60 -17.13
CA ASP A 223 -15.97 11.65 -16.61
C ASP A 223 -16.49 10.27 -16.17
N ASP A 224 -16.22 9.23 -16.99
CA ASP A 224 -16.61 7.84 -16.68
C ASP A 224 -15.84 7.32 -15.45
N GLN A 225 -14.53 7.60 -15.38
CA GLN A 225 -13.69 7.24 -14.23
C GLN A 225 -14.19 7.94 -12.95
N CYS A 226 -14.50 9.23 -13.03
CA CYS A 226 -15.02 10.01 -11.90
C CYS A 226 -16.41 9.55 -11.44
N VAL A 227 -17.25 9.04 -12.35
CA VAL A 227 -18.52 8.38 -11.98
C VAL A 227 -18.27 7.04 -11.28
N ALA A 228 -17.28 6.25 -11.73
CA ALA A 228 -16.89 5.00 -11.06
C ALA A 228 -16.31 5.23 -9.66
N ASP A 229 -15.45 6.23 -9.48
CA ASP A 229 -14.87 6.56 -8.17
C ASP A 229 -15.90 7.20 -7.22
N TRP A 230 -16.88 7.95 -7.73
CA TRP A 230 -18.06 8.33 -6.92
C TRP A 230 -18.87 7.09 -6.48
N GLY A 231 -18.86 6.00 -7.27
CA GLY A 231 -19.39 4.71 -6.87
C GLY A 231 -18.71 4.17 -5.61
N LYS A 232 -17.38 4.17 -5.57
CA LYS A 232 -16.58 3.75 -4.40
C LYS A 232 -16.86 4.61 -3.16
N VAL A 233 -17.01 5.93 -3.35
CA VAL A 233 -17.43 6.88 -2.30
C VAL A 233 -18.85 6.55 -1.76
N THR A 234 -19.74 6.06 -2.62
CA THR A 234 -21.11 5.68 -2.27
C THR A 234 -21.15 4.36 -1.50
N GLU A 235 -20.45 3.33 -1.96
CA GLU A 235 -20.32 2.02 -1.25
C GLU A 235 -19.65 2.19 0.12
N SER A 236 -18.71 3.13 0.25
CA SER A 236 -18.07 3.49 1.52
C SER A 236 -18.96 4.23 2.53
N ALA A 237 -20.20 4.60 2.17
CA ALA A 237 -21.07 5.43 3.02
C ALA A 237 -21.33 4.81 4.41
N ALA A 238 -21.94 3.64 4.48
CA ALA A 238 -22.33 3.02 5.76
C ALA A 238 -21.12 2.73 6.67
N ALA A 239 -19.98 2.38 6.08
CA ALA A 239 -18.72 2.19 6.79
C ALA A 239 -18.19 3.50 7.38
N THR A 240 -18.25 4.58 6.61
CA THR A 240 -17.89 5.93 7.04
C THR A 240 -18.78 6.40 8.18
N ASP A 241 -20.09 6.23 8.06
CA ASP A 241 -21.06 6.64 9.09
C ASP A 241 -20.83 5.88 10.41
N ALA A 242 -20.51 4.58 10.34
CA ALA A 242 -20.13 3.79 11.51
C ALA A 242 -18.82 4.29 12.16
N LEU A 243 -17.77 4.54 11.37
CA LEU A 243 -16.50 5.09 11.89
C LEU A 243 -16.74 6.47 12.55
N LEU A 244 -17.49 7.36 11.91
CA LEU A 244 -17.76 8.71 12.43
C LEU A 244 -18.74 8.73 13.61
N ALA A 245 -19.62 7.74 13.77
CA ALA A 245 -20.49 7.61 14.95
C ALA A 245 -19.76 7.04 16.18
N ALA A 246 -18.66 6.30 15.97
CA ALA A 246 -17.87 5.70 17.03
C ALA A 246 -16.98 6.69 17.79
N LEU A 247 -16.56 7.78 17.13
CA LEU A 247 -15.69 8.80 17.71
C LEU A 247 -16.31 9.43 18.98
N PRO A 248 -15.49 9.79 19.99
CA PRO A 248 -15.94 10.63 21.09
C PRO A 248 -16.30 12.05 20.59
N ALA A 249 -17.17 12.74 21.31
CA ALA A 249 -17.49 14.15 21.05
C ALA A 249 -16.33 15.07 21.46
N SER A 250 -15.63 14.76 22.55
CA SER A 250 -14.51 15.55 23.09
C SER A 250 -13.19 14.77 23.20
N ALA A 251 -12.06 15.45 23.06
CA ALA A 251 -10.75 14.81 23.23
C ALA A 251 -10.57 14.29 24.67
N GLY A 252 -10.13 13.04 24.82
CA GLY A 252 -9.99 12.37 26.12
C GLY A 252 -11.29 11.78 26.72
N GLU A 253 -12.46 11.94 26.07
CA GLU A 253 -13.68 11.23 26.43
C GLU A 253 -13.52 9.72 26.17
N ALA A 254 -13.71 8.88 27.19
CA ALA A 254 -13.58 7.44 27.07
C ALA A 254 -14.85 6.79 26.53
N VAL A 255 -14.81 6.32 25.27
CA VAL A 255 -15.95 5.62 24.65
C VAL A 255 -16.10 4.22 25.25
N LEU A 256 -17.08 4.04 26.13
CA LEU A 256 -17.39 2.72 26.73
C LEU A 256 -17.87 1.72 25.66
N LEU A 257 -17.39 0.47 25.75
CA LEU A 257 -17.67 -0.58 24.78
C LEU A 257 -19.17 -0.88 24.63
N ALA A 258 -19.94 -0.79 25.71
CA ALA A 258 -21.40 -0.93 25.68
C ALA A 258 -22.06 0.20 24.87
N SER A 259 -21.67 1.45 25.14
CA SER A 259 -22.16 2.63 24.42
C SER A 259 -21.74 2.62 22.95
N LEU A 260 -20.53 2.15 22.62
CA LEU A 260 -20.10 1.95 21.23
C LEU A 260 -21.01 0.97 20.49
N ARG A 261 -21.33 -0.18 21.11
CA ARG A 261 -22.26 -1.17 20.52
C ARG A 261 -23.67 -0.62 20.33
N GLN A 262 -24.12 0.31 21.18
CA GLN A 262 -25.40 1.02 21.05
C GLN A 262 -25.38 2.08 19.93
N ARG A 263 -24.32 2.90 19.84
CA ARG A 263 -24.13 3.89 18.75
C ARG A 263 -24.09 3.20 17.38
N LEU A 264 -23.51 2.00 17.31
CA LEU A 264 -23.34 1.21 16.09
C LEU A 264 -24.44 0.15 15.90
N ALA A 265 -25.71 0.57 15.95
CA ALA A 265 -26.87 -0.31 15.83
C ALA A 265 -26.97 -1.07 14.48
N SER A 266 -26.34 -0.55 13.42
CA SER A 266 -26.25 -1.21 12.11
C SER A 266 -25.25 -2.37 12.05
N VAL A 267 -24.38 -2.52 13.06
CA VAL A 267 -23.41 -3.61 13.13
C VAL A 267 -24.06 -4.85 13.75
N ARG A 268 -24.10 -5.94 13.00
CA ARG A 268 -24.51 -7.26 13.51
C ARG A 268 -23.41 -7.84 14.39
N TRP A 269 -23.39 -7.44 15.65
CA TRP A 269 -22.43 -7.89 16.65
C TRP A 269 -22.49 -9.40 16.92
N ALA A 270 -21.32 -10.01 17.11
CA ALA A 270 -21.22 -11.38 17.59
C ALA A 270 -21.46 -11.47 19.11
N ALA A 271 -21.89 -12.66 19.55
CA ALA A 271 -22.08 -12.99 20.98
C ALA A 271 -20.74 -13.16 21.74
N LYS A 272 -19.66 -13.49 21.03
CA LYS A 272 -18.28 -13.55 21.54
C LYS A 272 -17.33 -12.91 20.51
N PRO A 273 -16.22 -12.29 20.91
CA PRO A 273 -15.19 -11.80 19.98
C PRO A 273 -14.58 -12.94 19.14
N ARG A 274 -14.17 -12.65 17.90
CA ARG A 274 -13.57 -13.64 16.97
C ARG A 274 -12.20 -14.17 17.42
N SER A 275 -11.46 -13.39 18.21
CA SER A 275 -10.13 -13.75 18.75
C SER A 275 -9.96 -13.13 20.15
N ARG A 276 -8.88 -13.48 20.88
CA ARG A 276 -8.72 -13.10 22.31
C ARG A 276 -8.27 -11.65 22.51
N GLU A 277 -7.75 -11.04 21.46
CA GLU A 277 -7.21 -9.67 21.42
C GLU A 277 -8.33 -8.65 21.19
N LEU A 278 -9.47 -9.10 20.64
CA LEU A 278 -10.64 -8.29 20.37
C LEU A 278 -11.57 -8.24 21.59
N SER A 279 -12.03 -7.04 21.91
CA SER A 279 -13.04 -6.81 22.95
C SER A 279 -14.47 -6.90 22.40
N ALA A 280 -14.66 -6.64 21.10
CA ALA A 280 -15.85 -7.04 20.35
C ALA A 280 -15.55 -7.29 18.87
N SER A 281 -16.44 -8.02 18.19
CA SER A 281 -16.45 -8.15 16.73
C SER A 281 -17.87 -8.29 16.20
N GLY A 282 -18.09 -7.95 14.93
CA GLY A 282 -19.38 -7.99 14.25
C GLY A 282 -19.24 -7.93 12.73
N ARG A 283 -20.34 -7.64 12.03
CA ARG A 283 -20.33 -7.38 10.57
C ARG A 283 -21.23 -6.21 10.21
N LEU A 284 -20.85 -5.46 9.18
CA LEU A 284 -21.59 -4.37 8.57
C LEU A 284 -21.68 -4.65 7.06
N GLY A 285 -22.73 -5.37 6.65
CA GLY A 285 -22.87 -5.88 5.29
C GLY A 285 -21.70 -6.80 4.89
N LYS A 286 -20.99 -6.44 3.81
CA LYS A 286 -19.76 -7.12 3.35
C LYS A 286 -18.56 -6.94 4.29
N LEU A 287 -18.52 -5.89 5.11
CA LEU A 287 -17.40 -5.60 6.02
C LEU A 287 -17.48 -6.42 7.31
N GLU A 288 -16.33 -6.84 7.80
CA GLU A 288 -16.12 -7.27 9.18
C GLU A 288 -15.84 -6.05 10.06
N VAL A 289 -16.25 -6.11 11.32
CA VAL A 289 -16.06 -5.05 12.31
C VAL A 289 -15.32 -5.63 13.51
N SER A 290 -14.29 -4.95 14.00
CA SER A 290 -13.52 -5.35 15.17
C SER A 290 -13.24 -4.16 16.08
N VAL A 291 -13.19 -4.42 17.39
CA VAL A 291 -12.97 -3.41 18.44
C VAL A 291 -11.94 -3.93 19.43
N THR A 292 -10.95 -3.11 19.76
CA THR A 292 -10.00 -3.37 20.85
C THR A 292 -10.28 -2.46 22.04
N GLY A 293 -9.92 -2.90 23.25
CA GLY A 293 -10.10 -2.14 24.48
C GLY A 293 -11.39 -2.47 25.23
N SER A 294 -11.24 -2.68 26.54
CA SER A 294 -12.31 -2.92 27.50
C SER A 294 -11.87 -2.37 28.88
N PRO A 295 -12.77 -1.76 29.68
CA PRO A 295 -14.18 -1.48 29.40
C PRO A 295 -14.38 -0.31 28.42
N ALA A 296 -13.37 0.54 28.23
CA ALA A 296 -13.34 1.57 27.20
C ALA A 296 -12.69 1.06 25.91
N ALA A 297 -13.33 1.31 24.77
CA ALA A 297 -12.80 0.97 23.46
C ALA A 297 -11.63 1.91 23.10
N LYS A 298 -10.59 1.35 22.48
CA LYS A 298 -9.38 2.05 22.04
C LYS A 298 -9.33 2.23 20.53
N THR A 299 -9.77 1.22 19.78
CA THR A 299 -9.89 1.30 18.32
C THR A 299 -11.18 0.67 17.84
N LEU A 300 -11.71 1.20 16.76
CA LEU A 300 -12.69 0.54 15.89
C LEU A 300 -12.03 0.32 14.54
N ALA A 301 -12.14 -0.89 13.99
CA ALA A 301 -11.73 -1.18 12.63
C ALA A 301 -12.87 -1.81 11.82
N VAL A 302 -12.90 -1.47 10.53
CA VAL A 302 -13.71 -2.14 9.50
C VAL A 302 -12.77 -2.77 8.48
N ASN A 303 -13.05 -3.99 8.05
CA ASN A 303 -12.22 -4.73 7.12
C ASN A 303 -13.08 -5.47 6.09
N TRP A 304 -12.82 -5.21 4.81
CA TRP A 304 -13.32 -6.04 3.72
C TRP A 304 -12.17 -6.84 3.13
N MET A 305 -12.46 -8.06 2.71
CA MET A 305 -11.54 -8.94 2.02
C MET A 305 -12.33 -9.79 1.03
N GLU A 306 -11.95 -9.76 -0.25
CA GLU A 306 -12.61 -10.52 -1.31
C GLU A 306 -11.56 -10.98 -2.33
N VAL A 307 -11.88 -12.10 -2.97
CA VAL A 307 -10.95 -12.84 -3.82
C VAL A 307 -10.92 -12.18 -5.21
N GLY A 308 -9.76 -11.73 -5.65
CA GLY A 308 -9.52 -11.23 -7.02
C GLY A 308 -10.25 -9.96 -7.44
N THR A 309 -10.94 -9.28 -6.52
CA THR A 309 -11.86 -8.17 -6.82
C THR A 309 -11.22 -6.83 -6.45
N GLU A 310 -11.32 -5.78 -7.27
CA GLU A 310 -10.82 -4.45 -6.85
C GLU A 310 -11.58 -3.96 -5.60
N PRO A 311 -10.91 -3.37 -4.59
CA PRO A 311 -11.55 -2.70 -3.46
C PRO A 311 -12.65 -1.70 -3.91
N PRO A 312 -13.95 -1.97 -3.64
CA PRO A 312 -15.04 -1.11 -4.11
C PRO A 312 -15.27 0.09 -3.17
N TYR A 313 -14.24 0.59 -2.49
CA TYR A 313 -14.36 1.52 -1.36
C TYR A 313 -13.38 2.69 -1.48
N ASP A 314 -13.90 3.89 -1.23
CA ASP A 314 -13.09 5.05 -0.85
C ASP A 314 -13.64 5.73 0.41
N LEU A 315 -13.08 5.34 1.57
CA LEU A 315 -13.37 6.00 2.84
C LEU A 315 -12.79 7.41 2.93
N VAL A 316 -11.77 7.77 2.13
CA VAL A 316 -11.18 9.12 2.18
C VAL A 316 -12.15 10.11 1.56
N GLY A 317 -12.59 9.87 0.32
CA GLY A 317 -13.63 10.63 -0.35
C GLY A 317 -14.94 10.59 0.41
N ALA A 318 -15.40 9.42 0.89
CA ALA A 318 -16.63 9.31 1.67
C ALA A 318 -16.62 10.09 3.00
N MET A 319 -15.45 10.26 3.63
CA MET A 319 -15.28 11.17 4.77
C MET A 319 -15.25 12.64 4.30
N ARG A 320 -14.51 12.97 3.25
CA ARG A 320 -14.38 14.35 2.72
C ARG A 320 -15.73 14.94 2.29
N VAL A 321 -16.58 14.16 1.62
CA VAL A 321 -17.94 14.59 1.22
C VAL A 321 -18.91 14.78 2.41
N ARG A 322 -18.52 14.39 3.62
CA ARG A 322 -19.25 14.65 4.89
C ARG A 322 -18.64 15.82 5.69
N GLY A 323 -17.72 16.57 5.10
CA GLY A 323 -17.04 17.71 5.76
C GLY A 323 -15.94 17.30 6.75
N VAL A 324 -15.39 16.09 6.62
CA VAL A 324 -14.24 15.63 7.43
C VAL A 324 -12.94 16.08 6.78
N ALA A 325 -12.08 16.77 7.53
CA ALA A 325 -10.75 17.12 7.07
C ALA A 325 -9.78 15.96 7.37
N LEU A 326 -9.17 15.40 6.33
CA LEU A 326 -8.16 14.33 6.42
C LEU A 326 -6.83 14.79 5.81
N THR A 327 -5.82 14.94 6.67
CA THR A 327 -4.43 15.26 6.28
C THR A 327 -3.60 13.97 6.31
N GLU A 328 -3.02 13.58 5.19
CA GLU A 328 -2.08 12.45 5.13
C GLU A 328 -0.78 12.80 5.88
N ILE A 329 -0.39 11.95 6.82
CA ILE A 329 0.77 12.15 7.71
C ILE A 329 1.83 11.05 7.60
N ALA A 330 1.49 9.93 6.95
CA ALA A 330 2.45 8.94 6.47
C ALA A 330 1.81 8.12 5.35
N CYS A 331 2.60 7.71 4.38
CA CYS A 331 2.25 6.64 3.47
C CYS A 331 3.45 5.70 3.24
N GLU A 332 3.18 4.41 3.23
CA GLU A 332 4.11 3.33 2.90
C GLU A 332 3.53 2.51 1.74
N GLU A 333 4.30 2.34 0.68
CA GLU A 333 3.95 1.55 -0.51
C GLU A 333 4.71 0.22 -0.45
N PHE A 334 4.01 -0.90 -0.56
CA PHE A 334 4.57 -2.25 -0.42
C PHE A 334 4.69 -2.99 -1.77
N GLY A 335 4.66 -2.23 -2.87
CA GLY A 335 4.64 -2.71 -4.24
C GLY A 335 3.34 -2.35 -4.96
N ALA A 336 3.22 -2.77 -6.22
CA ALA A 336 2.07 -2.44 -7.06
C ALA A 336 0.75 -2.89 -6.42
N GLY A 337 -0.08 -1.94 -6.01
CA GLY A 337 -1.41 -2.17 -5.48
C GLY A 337 -1.51 -2.48 -3.97
N GLU A 338 -0.42 -2.55 -3.20
CA GLU A 338 -0.46 -2.73 -1.73
C GLU A 338 0.16 -1.52 -1.00
N TRP A 339 -0.56 -0.96 -0.01
CA TRP A 339 -0.16 0.26 0.69
C TRP A 339 -0.74 0.38 2.09
N GLN A 340 -0.12 1.23 2.91
CA GLN A 340 -0.67 1.72 4.18
C GLN A 340 -0.57 3.26 4.24
N ARG A 341 -1.72 3.93 4.40
CA ARG A 341 -1.83 5.39 4.56
C ARG A 341 -2.30 5.71 5.98
N VAL A 342 -1.74 6.75 6.57
CA VAL A 342 -2.11 7.24 7.90
C VAL A 342 -2.51 8.71 7.80
N PHE A 343 -3.63 9.08 8.41
CA PHE A 343 -4.17 10.42 8.40
C PHE A 343 -4.34 10.97 9.82
N SER A 344 -4.10 12.27 9.95
CA SER A 344 -4.57 13.11 11.04
C SER A 344 -5.93 13.68 10.61
N GLY A 345 -6.98 13.40 11.39
CA GLY A 345 -8.37 13.66 11.02
C GLY A 345 -9.10 14.57 12.01
N SER A 346 -9.97 15.43 11.49
CA SER A 346 -10.93 16.22 12.28
C SER A 346 -12.30 16.27 11.60
N ALA A 347 -13.36 16.25 12.40
CA ALA A 347 -14.74 16.19 11.94
C ALA A 347 -15.65 17.05 12.84
N PRO A 348 -16.71 17.67 12.31
CA PRO A 348 -17.64 18.47 13.12
C PRO A 348 -18.25 17.68 14.31
N GLY A 349 -18.24 18.30 15.49
CA GLY A 349 -18.81 17.75 16.72
C GLY A 349 -18.10 16.52 17.29
N ARG A 350 -16.83 16.30 16.94
CA ARG A 350 -16.04 15.10 17.29
C ARG A 350 -14.64 15.48 17.75
N ALA A 351 -14.02 14.60 18.55
CA ALA A 351 -12.60 14.70 18.86
C ALA A 351 -11.72 14.51 17.60
N PRO A 352 -10.53 15.13 17.54
CA PRO A 352 -9.51 14.78 16.56
C PRO A 352 -9.12 13.30 16.68
N PHE A 353 -8.86 12.65 15.55
CA PHE A 353 -8.60 11.22 15.48
C PHE A 353 -7.45 10.86 14.54
N ARG A 354 -6.89 9.67 14.74
CA ARG A 354 -6.02 9.01 13.77
C ARG A 354 -6.85 8.04 12.93
N LEU A 355 -6.64 8.04 11.62
CA LEU A 355 -7.16 7.04 10.70
C LEU A 355 -5.99 6.31 10.04
N GLU A 356 -5.97 4.98 10.10
CA GLU A 356 -5.17 4.12 9.25
C GLU A 356 -6.04 3.54 8.14
N LEU A 357 -5.54 3.55 6.91
CA LEU A 357 -6.09 2.78 5.79
C LEU A 357 -5.01 1.84 5.27
N ALA A 358 -5.27 0.54 5.34
CA ALA A 358 -4.43 -0.49 4.74
C ALA A 358 -5.16 -1.12 3.54
N GLN A 359 -4.43 -1.25 2.44
CA GLN A 359 -4.96 -1.54 1.11
C GLN A 359 -4.15 -2.65 0.48
N ARG A 360 -4.82 -3.63 -0.11
CA ARG A 360 -4.28 -4.36 -1.25
C ARG A 360 -5.35 -4.56 -2.31
N ILE A 361 -5.07 -4.10 -3.53
CA ILE A 361 -5.67 -4.66 -4.74
C ILE A 361 -4.98 -6.00 -4.98
N ALA A 362 -5.73 -7.09 -5.05
CA ALA A 362 -5.19 -8.41 -5.36
C ALA A 362 -4.41 -8.36 -6.68
N PRO A 363 -3.11 -8.72 -6.70
CA PRO A 363 -2.36 -8.72 -7.95
C PRO A 363 -2.85 -9.82 -8.91
N PHE A 364 -3.59 -10.83 -8.41
CA PHE A 364 -4.12 -11.98 -9.15
C PHE A 364 -5.60 -12.22 -8.80
N ALA A 365 -6.38 -12.74 -9.76
CA ALA A 365 -7.83 -12.97 -9.65
C ALA A 365 -8.30 -14.01 -8.60
N ASN A 366 -7.39 -14.58 -7.80
CA ASN A 366 -7.69 -15.48 -6.68
C ASN A 366 -7.06 -15.01 -5.34
N SER A 367 -6.27 -13.95 -5.34
CA SER A 367 -5.62 -13.45 -4.15
C SER A 367 -6.61 -12.59 -3.36
N ASN A 368 -6.45 -12.55 -2.04
CA ASN A 368 -7.26 -11.66 -1.21
C ASN A 368 -6.83 -10.20 -1.46
N SER A 369 -7.69 -9.46 -2.15
CA SER A 369 -7.76 -8.01 -1.98
C SER A 369 -8.21 -7.75 -0.56
N TYR A 370 -7.73 -6.67 0.05
CA TYR A 370 -8.29 -6.19 1.30
C TYR A 370 -8.36 -4.67 1.31
N TYR A 371 -9.31 -4.18 2.09
CA TYR A 371 -9.49 -2.78 2.38
C TYR A 371 -9.87 -2.67 3.85
N ALA A 372 -8.91 -2.26 4.65
CA ALA A 372 -9.01 -2.18 6.11
C ALA A 372 -8.85 -0.73 6.55
N ALA A 373 -9.69 -0.31 7.51
CA ALA A 373 -9.67 1.03 8.06
C ALA A 373 -9.81 0.98 9.58
N THR A 374 -8.85 1.58 10.29
CA THR A 374 -8.81 1.63 11.75
C THR A 374 -8.84 3.07 12.21
N ILE A 375 -9.73 3.41 13.15
CA ILE A 375 -9.71 4.69 13.86
C ILE A 375 -9.28 4.52 15.31
N ASP A 376 -8.51 5.49 15.80
CA ASP A 376 -8.17 5.66 17.21
C ASP A 376 -9.31 6.39 17.94
N LEU A 377 -9.85 5.77 19.00
CA LEU A 377 -10.96 6.28 19.79
C LEU A 377 -10.52 7.04 21.05
N THR A 378 -9.21 7.22 21.28
CA THR A 378 -8.68 7.96 22.44
C THR A 378 -8.81 9.49 22.30
N GLY A 379 -9.37 9.99 21.19
CA GLY A 379 -9.53 11.42 20.91
C GLY A 379 -8.20 12.13 20.66
N ARG A 380 -7.22 11.40 20.10
CA ARG A 380 -5.89 11.91 19.73
C ARG A 380 -5.69 11.80 18.22
N ALA A 381 -5.28 12.90 17.61
CA ALA A 381 -4.71 12.93 16.27
C ALA A 381 -3.20 13.21 16.36
N PRO A 382 -2.33 12.54 15.59
CA PRO A 382 -0.92 12.91 15.54
C PRO A 382 -0.73 14.26 14.86
N ALA A 383 0.29 15.01 15.27
CA ALA A 383 0.73 16.18 14.53
C ALA A 383 1.25 15.75 13.14
N PRO A 384 0.98 16.51 12.06
CA PRO A 384 1.60 16.25 10.77
C PRO A 384 3.14 16.37 10.86
N PRO A 385 3.90 15.49 10.19
CA PRO A 385 5.36 15.64 10.11
C PRO A 385 5.73 16.89 9.31
N ALA A 386 6.90 17.45 9.62
CA ALA A 386 7.46 18.60 8.88
C ALA A 386 7.80 18.25 7.42
N SER A 387 8.04 16.98 7.11
CA SER A 387 8.27 16.45 5.76
C SER A 387 7.09 15.60 5.28
N ARG A 388 6.58 15.89 4.09
CA ARG A 388 5.45 15.16 3.49
C ARG A 388 5.92 13.99 2.63
N SER A 389 5.81 12.76 3.12
CA SER A 389 5.79 11.55 2.28
C SER A 389 4.34 11.26 1.83
N LEU A 390 3.94 11.85 0.70
CA LEU A 390 2.64 11.59 0.06
C LEU A 390 2.77 10.46 -0.94
N CYS A 391 1.82 9.52 -0.94
CA CYS A 391 1.73 8.53 -2.02
C CYS A 391 1.06 9.10 -3.27
N SER A 392 1.73 8.97 -4.42
CA SER A 392 1.19 9.33 -5.74
C SER A 392 0.23 8.25 -6.29
N ASN A 393 -0.82 7.94 -5.53
CA ASN A 393 -1.90 7.05 -5.96
C ASN A 393 -2.63 7.63 -7.20
N PRO A 394 -2.96 6.86 -8.24
CA PRO A 394 -3.83 7.32 -9.34
C PRO A 394 -5.35 7.17 -9.05
N SER A 395 -5.73 6.37 -8.04
CA SER A 395 -7.10 5.83 -7.89
C SER A 395 -7.92 6.35 -6.70
N ASN A 396 -7.36 7.19 -5.83
CA ASN A 396 -8.08 7.91 -4.74
C ASN A 396 -7.36 9.25 -4.49
N LEU A 397 -7.59 10.21 -5.38
CA LEU A 397 -6.83 11.48 -5.49
C LEU A 397 -7.54 12.72 -4.93
N LEU A 398 -8.71 12.55 -4.31
CA LEU A 398 -9.64 13.62 -3.94
C LEU A 398 -9.78 13.72 -2.43
#